data_AF-A0A6J7NBW2-F1
#
_entry.id   AF-A0A6J7NBW2-F1
#
_cell.length_a   1.000
_cell.length_b   1.000
_cell.length_c   1.000
_cell.angle_alpha   90.00
_cell.angle_beta   90.00
_cell.angle_gamma   90.00
#
_symmetry.space_group_name_H-M   'P 1'
#
loop_
_entity.id
_entity.type
_entity.pdbx_description
1 polymer ?
#
loop_
_entity_poly.entity_id
_entity_poly.type
_entity_poly.pdbx_seq_one_letter_code
_entity_poly.pdbx_strand_id
1 'polypeptide(L)'
;MKIHKAIILAILTQLFLPSTVNADELRPPCRLQISVAHLSTNLFENSQIRAVKVNASSICNVPQSNVTITVEIWKTGFLGNHLVWRQTTRNLGTTFPGYRVNNFSTYKNCLNGTPTNYYGVSYSKALIDGRWHYARHVLSEKIILLKCGT
;
A
#
# COMPACT_ATOMS: atom_id res chain seq x y z
N MET A 1 -36.53 -53.15 -52.13
CA MET A 1 -36.96 -52.06 -51.22
C MET A 1 -36.01 -52.05 -50.03
N LYS A 2 -34.99 -51.17 -49.99
CA LYS A 2 -34.94 -49.90 -49.20
C LYS A 2 -35.61 -50.08 -47.81
N ILE A 3 -34.94 -49.83 -46.69
CA ILE A 3 -34.37 -48.54 -46.28
C ILE A 3 -33.19 -48.78 -45.31
N HIS A 4 -32.03 -48.21 -45.60
CA HIS A 4 -30.95 -48.00 -44.63
C HIS A 4 -31.38 -46.97 -43.59
N LYS A 5 -31.28 -47.29 -42.30
CA LYS A 5 -31.34 -46.29 -41.21
C LYS A 5 -29.96 -46.21 -40.59
N ALA A 6 -29.19 -45.21 -41.01
CA ALA A 6 -27.96 -44.82 -40.33
C ALA A 6 -28.32 -44.15 -39.00
N ILE A 7 -27.80 -44.69 -37.90
CA ILE A 7 -27.89 -44.08 -36.57
C ILE A 7 -26.65 -43.22 -36.40
N ILE A 8 -26.83 -41.89 -36.49
CA ILE A 8 -25.81 -40.90 -36.13
C ILE A 8 -26.16 -40.44 -34.71
N LEU A 9 -25.37 -40.82 -33.72
CA LEU A 9 -25.46 -40.23 -32.38
C LEU A 9 -24.17 -39.48 -32.09
N ALA A 10 -24.29 -38.15 -32.01
CA ALA A 10 -23.22 -37.20 -31.88
C ALA A 10 -22.50 -37.30 -30.52
N ILE A 11 -21.17 -37.31 -30.56
CA ILE A 11 -20.31 -37.25 -29.37
C ILE A 11 -20.28 -35.79 -28.90
N LEU A 12 -20.80 -35.52 -27.70
CA LEU A 12 -20.81 -34.19 -27.10
C LEU A 12 -19.41 -33.87 -26.54
N THR A 13 -18.51 -33.34 -27.37
CA THR A 13 -17.22 -32.80 -26.89
C THR A 13 -17.47 -31.49 -26.14
N GLN A 14 -17.41 -31.53 -24.81
CA GLN A 14 -17.38 -30.32 -23.99
C GLN A 14 -16.06 -29.58 -24.24
N LEU A 15 -16.14 -28.49 -25.00
CA LEU A 15 -15.08 -27.50 -25.12
C LEU A 15 -14.91 -26.80 -23.77
N PHE A 16 -14.04 -27.31 -22.90
CA PHE A 16 -13.51 -26.53 -21.79
C PHE A 16 -12.57 -25.48 -22.37
N LEU A 17 -13.10 -24.29 -22.61
CA LEU A 17 -12.30 -23.10 -22.88
C LEU A 17 -11.55 -22.73 -21.58
N PRO A 18 -10.21 -22.70 -21.56
CA PRO A 18 -9.49 -22.14 -20.43
C PRO A 18 -9.74 -20.63 -20.38
N SER A 19 -10.52 -20.19 -19.41
CA SER A 19 -10.70 -18.76 -19.13
C SER A 19 -9.37 -18.16 -18.69
N THR A 20 -8.72 -17.38 -19.56
CA THR A 20 -7.58 -16.55 -19.15
C THR A 20 -8.12 -15.38 -18.35
N VAL A 21 -8.25 -15.56 -17.03
CA VAL A 21 -8.58 -14.46 -16.11
C VAL A 21 -7.38 -13.50 -16.12
N ASN A 22 -7.57 -12.33 -16.71
CA ASN A 22 -6.58 -11.25 -16.65
C ASN A 22 -6.42 -10.83 -15.19
N ALA A 23 -5.24 -11.08 -14.61
CA ALA A 23 -4.95 -10.84 -13.19
C ALA A 23 -5.01 -9.35 -12.77
N ASP A 24 -5.21 -8.44 -13.72
CA ASP A 24 -5.32 -7.00 -13.45
C ASP A 24 -6.77 -6.52 -13.24
N GLU A 25 -7.78 -7.28 -13.68
CA GLU A 25 -9.20 -6.88 -13.63
C GLU A 25 -9.86 -7.14 -12.25
N LEU A 26 -9.21 -7.93 -11.37
CA LEU A 26 -9.78 -8.38 -10.10
C LEU A 26 -9.15 -7.75 -8.84
N ARG A 27 -8.42 -6.64 -8.97
CA ARG A 27 -7.89 -5.98 -7.76
C ARG A 27 -9.01 -5.19 -7.09
N PRO A 28 -9.30 -5.44 -5.80
CA PRO A 28 -10.28 -4.64 -5.08
C PRO A 28 -9.85 -3.17 -5.14
N PRO A 29 -10.79 -2.23 -5.28
CA PRO A 29 -10.52 -0.80 -5.45
C PRO A 29 -10.01 -0.21 -4.13
N CYS A 30 -8.73 -0.47 -3.86
CA CYS A 30 -7.98 -0.03 -2.70
C CYS A 30 -6.97 1.02 -3.11
N ARG A 31 -6.84 2.07 -2.31
CA ARG A 31 -5.90 3.16 -2.54
C ARG A 31 -5.04 3.37 -1.30
N LEU A 32 -3.73 3.19 -1.47
CA LEU A 32 -2.72 3.60 -0.51
C LEU A 32 -2.28 5.03 -0.83
N GLN A 33 -2.31 5.90 0.17
CA GLN A 33 -1.88 7.30 0.07
C GLN A 33 -0.76 7.53 1.07
N ILE A 34 0.21 8.35 0.67
CA ILE A 34 1.33 8.76 1.50
C ILE A 34 1.51 10.27 1.40
N SER A 35 1.80 10.93 2.51
CA SER A 35 2.09 12.36 2.53
C SER A 35 3.51 12.64 2.04
N VAL A 36 3.76 13.87 1.60
CA VAL A 36 5.12 14.40 1.53
C VAL A 36 5.73 14.43 2.95
N ALA A 37 7.03 14.18 3.06
CA ALA A 37 7.74 14.31 4.34
C ALA A 37 7.60 15.75 4.88
N HIS A 38 7.44 15.91 6.18
CA HIS A 38 7.27 17.23 6.78
C HIS A 38 7.79 17.24 8.21
N LEU A 39 8.04 18.44 8.75
CA LEU A 39 8.26 18.60 10.18
C LEU A 39 6.93 18.51 10.90
N SER A 40 6.83 17.66 11.92
CA SER A 40 5.58 17.53 12.68
C SER A 40 5.41 18.70 13.63
N THR A 41 4.42 19.56 13.36
CA THR A 41 4.00 20.63 14.27
C THR A 41 3.45 20.07 15.57
N ASN A 42 2.58 19.06 15.48
CA ASN A 42 1.97 18.42 16.66
C ASN A 42 2.99 17.82 17.64
N LEU A 43 4.04 17.15 17.17
CA LEU A 43 5.11 16.63 18.04
C LEU A 43 5.93 17.76 18.68
N PHE A 44 6.10 18.87 17.95
CA PHE A 44 6.81 20.03 18.47
C PHE A 44 5.99 20.75 19.54
N GLU A 45 4.72 21.05 19.26
CA GLU A 45 3.83 21.79 20.18
C GLU A 45 3.56 21.00 21.46
N ASN A 46 3.25 19.70 21.36
CA ASN A 46 2.82 18.89 22.50
C ASN A 46 3.97 18.21 23.27
N SER A 47 5.14 18.08 22.67
CA SER A 47 6.25 17.31 23.26
C SER A 47 7.61 17.96 23.09
N GLN A 48 7.70 19.14 22.48
CA GLN A 48 8.96 19.82 22.16
C GLN A 48 9.90 18.97 21.30
N ILE A 49 9.36 17.99 20.56
CA ILE A 49 10.12 17.09 19.69
C ILE A 49 10.06 17.63 18.26
N ARG A 50 11.21 18.08 17.76
CA ARG A 50 11.37 18.34 16.33
C ARG A 50 11.67 17.03 15.61
N ALA A 51 10.78 16.62 14.71
CA ALA A 51 10.90 15.37 13.98
C ALA A 51 10.44 15.51 12.53
N VAL A 52 11.14 14.81 11.63
CA VAL A 52 10.61 14.52 10.29
C VAL A 52 9.58 13.41 10.39
N LYS A 53 8.44 13.58 9.74
CA LYS A 53 7.29 12.69 9.80
C LYS A 53 6.73 12.42 8.41
N VAL A 54 6.26 11.19 8.21
CA VAL A 54 5.55 10.77 7.00
C VAL A 54 4.29 10.03 7.44
N ASN A 55 3.15 10.42 6.88
CA ASN A 55 1.86 9.81 7.16
C ASN A 55 1.46 8.94 5.98
N ALA A 56 0.77 7.83 6.25
CA ALA A 56 0.10 7.06 5.23
C ALA A 56 -1.31 6.66 5.64
N SER A 57 -2.19 6.49 4.66
CA SER A 57 -3.53 5.94 4.88
C SER A 57 -3.92 5.00 3.74
N SER A 58 -4.68 3.96 4.07
CA SER A 58 -5.26 3.02 3.11
C SER A 58 -6.78 3.10 3.22
N ILE A 59 -7.45 3.17 2.07
CA ILE A 59 -8.91 3.11 1.94
C ILE A 59 -9.27 2.07 0.89
N CYS A 60 -10.33 1.30 1.13
CA CYS A 60 -10.86 0.30 0.20
C CYS A 60 -12.37 0.39 0.19
N ASN A 61 -13.00 0.12 -0.97
CA ASN A 61 -14.47 0.08 -1.08
C ASN A 61 -15.05 -1.33 -0.84
N VAL A 62 -14.25 -2.25 -0.32
CA VAL A 62 -14.65 -3.60 0.07
C VAL A 62 -14.25 -3.87 1.52
N PRO A 63 -14.94 -4.77 2.24
CA PRO A 63 -14.52 -5.17 3.57
C PRO A 63 -13.11 -5.78 3.53
N GLN A 64 -12.29 -5.41 4.50
CA GLN A 64 -10.91 -5.90 4.62
C GLN A 64 -10.60 -6.20 6.08
N SER A 65 -9.68 -7.10 6.35
CA SER A 65 -9.17 -7.36 7.69
C SER A 65 -7.65 -7.47 7.69
N ASN A 66 -7.04 -7.47 8.87
CA ASN A 66 -5.59 -7.61 9.04
C ASN A 66 -4.77 -6.61 8.20
N VAL A 67 -5.30 -5.39 8.05
CA VAL A 67 -4.67 -4.33 7.26
C VAL A 67 -3.36 -3.93 7.91
N THR A 68 -2.27 -4.07 7.17
CA THR A 68 -0.92 -3.74 7.61
C THR A 68 -0.37 -2.65 6.69
N ILE A 69 -0.02 -1.50 7.25
CA ILE A 69 0.59 -0.37 6.52
C ILE A 69 1.99 -0.16 7.07
N THR A 70 2.99 -0.27 6.19
CA THR A 70 4.38 0.06 6.52
C THR A 70 4.77 1.35 5.84
N VAL A 71 5.33 2.26 6.61
CA VAL A 71 5.84 3.54 6.12
C VAL A 71 7.32 3.62 6.42
N GLU A 72 8.05 4.15 5.47
CA GLU A 72 9.47 4.38 5.52
C GLU A 72 9.76 5.86 5.26
N ILE A 73 10.73 6.38 5.99
CA ILE A 73 11.32 7.69 5.77
C ILE A 73 12.70 7.46 5.17
N TRP A 74 12.95 8.05 4.01
CA TRP A 74 14.21 7.99 3.31
C TRP A 74 14.83 9.37 3.18
N LYS A 75 16.16 9.44 3.16
CA LYS A 75 16.91 10.66 2.81
C LYS A 75 17.80 10.42 1.60
N THR A 76 18.03 11.46 0.81
CA THR A 76 19.01 11.40 -0.28
C THR A 76 20.40 11.75 0.26
N GLY A 77 21.42 10.98 -0.10
CA GLY A 77 22.82 11.23 0.24
C GLY A 77 23.72 11.18 -0.99
N PHE A 78 24.98 11.58 -0.81
CA PHE A 78 25.98 11.61 -1.89
C PHE A 78 26.24 10.21 -2.48
N LEU A 79 26.28 9.18 -1.63
CA LEU A 79 26.51 7.78 -2.03
C LEU A 79 25.20 6.98 -2.18
N GLY A 80 24.08 7.67 -2.39
CA GLY A 80 22.77 7.06 -2.59
C GLY A 80 21.76 7.39 -1.50
N ASN A 81 20.59 6.77 -1.59
CA ASN A 81 19.50 7.00 -0.67
C ASN A 81 19.63 6.12 0.58
N HIS A 82 19.31 6.66 1.74
CA HIS A 82 19.42 5.97 3.02
C HIS A 82 18.06 5.86 3.70
N LEU A 83 17.73 4.67 4.19
CA LEU A 83 16.58 4.46 5.06
C LEU A 83 16.86 5.10 6.42
N VAL A 84 15.98 6.01 6.84
CA VAL A 84 16.10 6.75 8.10
C VAL A 84 15.28 6.08 9.19
N TRP A 85 14.06 5.70 8.85
CA TRP A 85 13.14 5.06 9.79
C TRP A 85 12.10 4.23 9.05
N ARG A 86 11.63 3.16 9.69
CA ARG A 86 10.55 2.31 9.20
C ARG A 86 9.62 2.00 10.36
N GLN A 87 8.31 2.09 10.13
CA GLN A 87 7.33 1.66 11.11
C GLN A 87 6.10 1.06 10.46
N THR A 88 5.55 0.04 11.11
CA THR A 88 4.40 -0.72 10.63
C THR A 88 3.24 -0.57 11.60
N THR A 89 2.07 -0.18 11.09
CA THR A 89 0.79 -0.19 11.83
C THR A 89 -0.04 -1.36 11.36
N ARG A 90 -0.62 -2.10 12.30
CA ARG A 90 -1.49 -3.25 12.05
C ARG A 90 -2.87 -2.98 12.61
N ASN A 91 -3.89 -3.09 11.77
CA ASN A 91 -5.28 -3.17 12.17
C ASN A 91 -5.73 -4.62 11.99
N LEU A 92 -5.78 -5.37 13.09
CA LEU A 92 -6.11 -6.79 13.08
C LEU A 92 -7.61 -7.05 12.89
N GLY A 93 -8.45 -6.06 13.16
CA GLY A 93 -9.89 -6.17 13.03
C GLY A 93 -10.39 -6.04 11.59
N THR A 94 -11.71 -6.16 11.43
CA THR A 94 -12.40 -5.87 10.19
C THR A 94 -12.54 -4.35 10.03
N THR A 95 -12.13 -3.84 8.87
CA THR A 95 -12.37 -2.48 8.43
C THR A 95 -13.48 -2.50 7.39
N PHE A 96 -14.55 -1.76 7.64
CA PHE A 96 -15.69 -1.65 6.74
C PHE A 96 -15.33 -0.86 5.47
N PRO A 97 -16.06 -1.06 4.35
CA PRO A 97 -15.91 -0.26 3.13
C PRO A 97 -15.90 1.24 3.40
N GLY A 98 -14.98 1.97 2.75
CA GLY A 98 -14.87 3.42 2.87
C GLY A 98 -14.12 3.93 4.11
N TYR A 99 -13.85 3.08 5.10
CA TYR A 99 -13.07 3.47 6.28
C TYR A 99 -11.57 3.47 6.01
N ARG A 100 -10.87 4.43 6.63
CA ARG A 100 -9.41 4.57 6.53
C ARG A 100 -8.70 3.82 7.63
N VAL A 101 -7.65 3.10 7.24
CA VAL A 101 -6.60 2.63 8.16
C VAL A 101 -5.41 3.55 8.01
N ASN A 102 -4.88 4.05 9.13
CA ASN A 102 -3.86 5.09 9.14
C ASN A 102 -2.56 4.61 9.80
N ASN A 103 -1.43 5.08 9.28
CA ASN A 103 -0.15 5.08 9.97
C ASN A 103 0.32 6.54 10.07
N PHE A 104 0.04 7.17 11.21
CA PHE A 104 0.43 8.55 11.53
C PHE A 104 1.49 8.62 12.63
N SER A 105 2.16 7.50 12.89
CA SER A 105 3.13 7.37 13.98
C SER A 105 4.57 7.21 13.47
N THR A 106 4.79 7.26 12.16
CA THR A 106 6.12 7.12 11.56
C THR A 106 6.84 8.46 11.53
N TYR A 107 7.78 8.67 12.46
CA TYR A 107 8.61 9.86 12.54
C TYR A 107 10.03 9.52 13.02
N LYS A 108 10.97 10.41 12.75
CA LYS A 108 12.34 10.37 13.29
C LYS A 108 12.72 11.73 13.85
N ASN A 109 13.23 11.74 15.08
CA ASN A 109 13.71 12.95 15.74
C ASN A 109 14.88 13.56 14.96
N CYS A 110 14.89 14.88 14.85
CA CYS A 110 16.00 15.62 14.30
C CYS A 110 17.12 15.70 15.34
N LEU A 111 18.32 15.29 14.96
CA LEU A 111 19.53 15.44 15.78
C LEU A 111 20.07 16.87 15.72
N ASN A 112 19.92 17.53 14.57
CA ASN A 112 20.37 18.90 14.35
C ASN A 112 19.55 19.57 13.23
N GLY A 113 19.88 20.83 12.92
CA GLY A 113 19.20 21.63 11.89
C GLY A 113 19.73 21.46 10.47
N THR A 114 20.63 20.51 10.20
CA THR A 114 21.25 20.34 8.89
C THR A 114 20.20 20.09 7.81
N PRO A 115 20.13 20.93 6.75
CA PRO A 115 19.19 20.74 5.66
C PRO A 115 19.40 19.39 4.99
N THR A 116 18.36 18.56 4.95
CA THR A 116 18.39 17.20 4.38
C THR A 116 17.15 16.98 3.52
N ASN A 117 17.34 16.36 2.36
CA ASN A 117 16.27 16.01 1.44
C ASN A 117 15.63 14.69 1.86
N TYR A 118 14.32 14.70 2.12
CA TYR A 118 13.56 13.54 2.55
C TYR A 118 12.42 13.19 1.60
N TYR A 119 12.07 11.91 1.56
CA TYR A 119 10.85 11.41 0.94
C TYR A 119 10.30 10.21 1.71
N GLY A 120 9.02 9.92 1.49
CA GLY A 120 8.34 8.78 2.07
C GLY A 120 8.20 7.63 1.09
N VAL A 121 8.22 6.40 1.61
CA VAL A 121 7.76 5.21 0.88
C VAL A 121 6.72 4.50 1.75
N SER A 122 5.63 4.03 1.15
CA SER A 122 4.59 3.28 1.85
C SER A 122 4.17 2.07 1.05
N TYR A 123 3.92 0.97 1.73
CA TYR A 123 3.37 -0.25 1.15
C TYR A 123 2.45 -0.92 2.17
N SER A 124 1.51 -1.72 1.67
CA SER A 124 0.51 -2.33 2.54
C SER A 124 0.11 -3.72 2.07
N LYS A 125 -0.51 -4.45 3.00
CA LYS A 125 -1.23 -5.68 2.71
C LYS A 125 -2.53 -5.73 3.51
N ALA A 126 -3.53 -6.40 2.96
CA ALA A 126 -4.81 -6.62 3.63
C ALA A 126 -5.38 -7.98 3.24
N LEU A 127 -6.17 -8.57 4.12
CA LEU A 127 -6.96 -9.76 3.84
C LEU A 127 -8.33 -9.33 3.31
N ILE A 128 -8.66 -9.70 2.09
CA ILE A 128 -9.92 -9.37 1.41
C ILE A 128 -10.44 -10.68 0.85
N ASP A 129 -11.69 -11.04 1.17
CA ASP A 129 -12.31 -12.30 0.74
C ASP A 129 -11.44 -13.55 1.01
N GLY A 130 -10.82 -13.59 2.20
CA GLY A 130 -9.93 -14.68 2.61
C GLY A 130 -8.58 -14.73 1.90
N ARG A 131 -8.25 -13.78 1.02
CA ARG A 131 -6.98 -13.73 0.26
C ARG A 131 -6.15 -12.51 0.61
N TRP A 132 -4.83 -12.67 0.61
CA TRP A 132 -3.91 -11.54 0.82
C TRP A 132 -3.77 -10.71 -0.45
N HIS A 133 -4.06 -9.43 -0.34
CA HIS A 133 -3.82 -8.42 -1.37
C HIS A 133 -2.70 -7.47 -0.91
N TYR A 134 -1.87 -7.06 -1.85
CA TYR A 134 -0.68 -6.25 -1.59
C TYR A 134 -0.71 -4.98 -2.43
N ALA A 135 -0.54 -3.84 -1.78
CA ALA A 135 -0.22 -2.60 -2.47
C ALA A 135 1.29 -2.55 -2.71
N ARG A 136 1.68 -2.21 -3.95
CA ARG A 136 3.08 -1.94 -4.30
C ARG A 136 3.61 -0.75 -3.50
N HIS A 137 4.93 -0.58 -3.50
CA HIS A 137 5.58 0.59 -2.94
C HIS A 137 5.08 1.87 -3.63
N VAL A 138 4.54 2.78 -2.84
CA VAL A 138 4.08 4.10 -3.26
C VAL A 138 5.05 5.13 -2.68
N LEU A 139 5.65 5.94 -3.54
CA LEU A 139 6.52 7.04 -3.15
C LEU A 139 5.68 8.28 -2.84
N SER A 140 6.17 9.13 -1.92
CA SER A 140 5.65 10.47 -1.77
C SER A 140 5.85 11.28 -3.05
N GLU A 141 4.91 12.18 -3.34
CA GLU A 141 4.90 12.99 -4.57
C GLU A 141 6.20 13.77 -4.80
N LYS A 142 6.84 14.21 -3.71
CA LYS A 142 8.03 15.06 -3.77
C LYS A 142 9.09 14.61 -2.79
N ILE A 143 10.35 14.82 -3.18
CA ILE A 143 11.49 14.91 -2.27
C ILE A 143 11.54 16.36 -1.77
N ILE A 144 11.66 16.57 -0.47
CA ILE A 144 11.60 17.92 0.13
C ILE A 144 12.79 18.17 1.06
N LEU A 145 13.34 19.38 0.98
CA LEU A 145 14.42 19.84 1.84
C LEU A 145 13.86 20.30 3.19
N LEU A 146 14.27 19.64 4.28
CA LEU A 146 13.86 19.98 5.65
C LEU A 146 15.10 20.33 6.49
N LYS A 147 14.99 21.35 7.35
CA LYS A 147 16.03 21.71 8.35
C LYS A 147 16.03 20.71 9.50
N CYS A 148 16.44 19.47 9.22
CA CYS A 148 16.41 18.32 10.11
C CYS A 148 17.47 17.31 9.67
N GLY A 149 18.58 17.21 10.41
CA GLY A 149 19.52 16.11 10.26
C GLY A 149 19.11 14.91 11.11
N THR A 150 19.25 13.71 10.57
CA THR A 150 18.92 12.42 11.23
C THR A 150 20.07 11.44 11.15
#